data_AF-A0AAD5H583-F1
#
_entry.id   AF-A0AAD5H583-F1
#
_cell.length_a   1.000
_cell.length_b   1.000
_cell.length_c   1.000
_cell.angle_alpha   90.00
_cell.angle_beta   90.00
_cell.angle_gamma   90.00
#
_symmetry.space_group_name_H-M   'P 1'
#
loop_
_entity.id
_entity.type
_entity.pdbx_description
1 polymer ?
#
loop_
_entity_poly.entity_id
_entity_poly.type
_entity_poly.pdbx_seq_one_letter_code
_entity_poly.pdbx_strand_id
1 'polypeptide(L)'
;MESAILEPVQGDDIVTAALKVLCTADPHEKARRTNAIVDMWQAGRIGLPVAGAAHPAPPDRPARESTKVKLVPADKAPKRGKGGSLASRQAMLHALVHIENSAIDLAWDIIARFGLDPSYQLPREFYDDFVTVAADECRHFLLLEQRLEAVGSHYGALTAHDGLWESAAETAHSLPARLAIEHCTHEARGLDVLPQTIHRFRSNGDGESADLLQDVIYKEEVSHCAAGVRWLKHLHALACGMGQQAGAHAAAGEAPAQRQAQQQLEAAAEPQQQGDKAAGEQQLPAWAEEAQKYPTVEEWFHSLVRAHFRGPLKPPFNGEARAAAGFGPEWYLPLSAEVMDAAEAAAAAPTAAQAAAAAGASGSA
;
A
#
# COMPACT_ATOMS: atom_id res chain seq x y z
N MET A 1 9.01 -28.72 -11.40
CA MET A 1 10.13 -28.64 -10.43
C MET A 1 10.16 -27.27 -9.78
N GLU A 2 10.09 -26.19 -10.56
CA GLU A 2 10.03 -24.80 -10.08
C GLU A 2 8.78 -24.50 -9.21
N SER A 3 7.60 -24.96 -9.62
CA SER A 3 6.35 -24.81 -8.84
C SER A 3 6.38 -25.46 -7.44
N ALA A 4 7.10 -26.57 -7.26
CA ALA A 4 7.20 -27.24 -5.96
C ALA A 4 8.06 -26.47 -4.96
N ILE A 5 9.04 -25.69 -5.44
CA ILE A 5 9.90 -24.83 -4.60
C ILE A 5 9.11 -23.64 -4.07
N LEU A 6 8.13 -23.17 -4.83
CA LEU A 6 7.30 -22.03 -4.46
C LEU A 6 6.14 -22.40 -3.53
N GLU A 7 5.88 -23.69 -3.25
CA GLU A 7 4.79 -24.07 -2.32
C GLU A 7 5.11 -23.57 -0.91
N PRO A 8 4.15 -22.90 -0.23
CA PRO A 8 4.31 -22.60 1.18
C PRO A 8 4.33 -23.92 1.98
N VAL A 9 5.25 -24.03 2.93
CA VAL A 9 5.44 -25.22 3.76
C VAL A 9 5.46 -24.83 5.23
N GLN A 10 5.11 -25.79 6.10
CA GLN A 10 5.17 -25.57 7.54
C GLN A 10 6.61 -25.25 7.95
N GLY A 11 6.79 -24.21 8.76
CA GLY A 11 8.10 -23.74 9.19
C GLY A 11 8.72 -22.67 8.30
N ASP A 12 8.09 -22.31 7.18
CA ASP A 12 8.37 -21.02 6.54
C ASP A 12 8.07 -19.88 7.53
N ASP A 13 8.85 -18.81 7.47
CA ASP A 13 8.43 -17.53 8.00
C ASP A 13 7.68 -16.71 6.95
N ILE A 14 7.00 -15.65 7.40
CA ILE A 14 6.11 -14.86 6.55
C ILE A 14 6.85 -14.11 5.43
N VAL A 15 8.15 -13.81 5.60
CA VAL A 15 8.97 -13.19 4.55
C VAL A 15 9.31 -14.21 3.46
N THR A 16 9.70 -15.43 3.84
CA THR A 16 9.89 -16.54 2.90
C THR A 16 8.62 -16.83 2.12
N ALA A 17 7.47 -16.84 2.80
CA ALA A 17 6.17 -17.03 2.18
C ALA A 17 5.84 -15.90 1.17
N ALA A 18 6.08 -14.64 1.54
CA ALA A 18 5.89 -13.49 0.65
C ALA A 18 6.75 -13.59 -0.63
N LEU A 19 8.02 -13.97 -0.50
CA LEU A 19 8.93 -14.16 -1.64
C LEU A 19 8.41 -15.23 -2.61
N LYS A 20 7.82 -16.32 -2.10
CA LYS A 20 7.20 -17.36 -2.94
C LYS A 20 6.04 -16.81 -3.78
N VAL A 21 5.24 -15.90 -3.24
CA VAL A 21 4.14 -15.25 -3.98
C VAL A 21 4.69 -14.29 -5.05
N LEU A 22 5.71 -13.49 -4.69
CA LEU A 22 6.34 -12.56 -5.64
C LEU A 22 7.04 -13.30 -6.79
N CYS A 23 7.58 -14.49 -6.55
CA CYS A 23 8.18 -15.34 -7.59
C CYS A 23 7.16 -16.15 -8.42
N THR A 24 5.86 -16.07 -8.10
CA THR A 24 4.82 -16.79 -8.84
C THR A 24 4.28 -15.95 -10.00
N ALA A 25 4.46 -16.42 -11.24
CA ALA A 25 4.16 -15.67 -12.47
C ALA A 25 2.69 -15.71 -12.90
N ASP A 26 2.01 -16.85 -12.71
CA ASP A 26 0.60 -17.02 -13.06
C ASP A 26 -0.29 -16.33 -11.99
N PRO A 27 -1.24 -15.48 -12.38
CA PRO A 27 -2.03 -14.69 -11.43
C PRO A 27 -2.98 -15.55 -10.58
N HIS A 28 -3.52 -16.64 -11.10
CA HIS A 28 -4.40 -17.52 -10.32
C HIS A 28 -3.60 -18.38 -9.36
N GLU A 29 -2.43 -18.86 -9.77
CA GLU A 29 -1.51 -19.58 -8.90
C GLU A 29 -0.98 -18.67 -7.79
N LYS A 30 -0.75 -17.39 -8.09
CA LYS A 30 -0.42 -16.36 -7.09
C LYS A 30 -1.55 -16.22 -6.07
N ALA A 31 -2.80 -16.07 -6.51
CA ALA A 31 -3.96 -16.00 -5.62
C ALA A 31 -4.15 -17.29 -4.79
N ARG A 32 -3.98 -18.47 -5.40
CA ARG A 32 -4.04 -19.76 -4.70
C ARG A 32 -2.98 -19.85 -3.59
N ARG A 33 -1.74 -19.44 -3.87
CA ARG A 33 -0.64 -19.42 -2.90
C ARG A 33 -0.89 -18.43 -1.77
N THR A 34 -1.36 -17.22 -2.09
CA THR A 34 -1.76 -16.24 -1.07
C THR A 34 -2.77 -16.86 -0.10
N ASN A 35 -3.86 -17.46 -0.61
CA ASN A 35 -4.86 -18.09 0.25
C ASN A 35 -4.29 -19.22 1.12
N ALA A 36 -3.43 -20.07 0.55
CA ALA A 36 -2.76 -21.11 1.32
C ALA A 36 -1.86 -20.54 2.44
N ILE A 37 -1.15 -19.44 2.17
CA ILE A 37 -0.31 -18.76 3.17
C ILE A 37 -1.18 -18.13 4.25
N VAL A 38 -2.30 -17.48 3.90
CA VAL A 38 -3.26 -16.90 4.84
C VAL A 38 -3.76 -17.99 5.81
N ASP A 39 -4.20 -19.14 5.29
CA ASP A 39 -4.65 -20.27 6.11
C ASP A 39 -3.54 -20.80 7.03
N MET A 40 -2.29 -20.82 6.55
CA MET A 40 -1.14 -21.28 7.33
C MET A 40 -0.70 -20.27 8.39
N TRP A 41 -0.77 -18.97 8.08
CA TRP A 41 -0.48 -17.86 8.99
C TRP A 41 -1.48 -17.83 10.14
N GLN A 42 -2.79 -17.91 9.83
CA GLN A 42 -3.86 -17.96 10.84
C GLN A 42 -3.76 -19.20 11.73
N ALA A 43 -3.31 -20.33 11.16
CA ALA A 43 -3.07 -21.56 11.90
C ALA A 43 -1.73 -21.60 12.67
N GLY A 44 -0.90 -20.55 12.60
CA GLY A 44 0.42 -20.50 13.23
C GLY A 44 1.45 -21.47 12.64
N ARG A 45 1.21 -21.98 11.42
CA ARG A 45 2.14 -22.87 10.68
C ARG A 45 3.20 -22.09 9.91
N ILE A 46 2.94 -20.81 9.63
CA ILE A 46 3.92 -19.82 9.18
C ILE A 46 4.11 -18.83 10.31
N GLY A 47 5.38 -18.59 10.66
CA GLY A 47 5.76 -17.75 11.80
C GLY A 47 6.26 -16.37 11.40
N LEU A 48 6.50 -15.53 12.42
CA LEU A 48 7.22 -14.27 12.25
C LEU A 48 8.63 -14.49 11.70
N PRO A 49 9.26 -13.47 11.07
CA PRO A 49 10.61 -13.61 10.55
C PRO A 49 11.58 -14.05 11.63
N VAL A 50 12.36 -15.09 11.33
CA VAL A 50 13.32 -15.64 12.29
C VAL A 50 14.62 -14.86 12.21
N ALA A 51 15.04 -14.25 13.32
CA ALA A 51 16.29 -13.50 13.38
C ALA A 51 17.49 -14.37 12.96
N GLY A 52 18.25 -13.89 11.97
CA GLY A 52 19.43 -14.57 11.45
C GLY A 52 19.15 -15.69 10.43
N ALA A 53 17.88 -15.95 10.07
CA ALA A 53 17.58 -16.78 8.92
C ALA A 53 18.06 -16.10 7.62
N ALA A 54 18.52 -16.91 6.66
CA ALA A 54 18.96 -16.41 5.36
C ALA A 54 17.78 -16.37 4.40
N HIS A 55 17.45 -15.18 3.90
CA HIS A 55 16.44 -14.98 2.87
C HIS A 55 17.09 -14.48 1.58
N PRO A 56 16.64 -14.94 0.40
CA PRO A 56 17.05 -14.31 -0.84
C PRO A 56 16.51 -12.88 -0.89
N ALA A 57 17.22 -11.99 -1.60
CA ALA A 57 16.74 -10.65 -1.83
C ALA A 57 15.38 -10.68 -2.56
N PRO A 58 14.42 -9.81 -2.19
CA PRO A 58 13.19 -9.67 -2.95
C PRO A 58 13.49 -9.31 -4.41
N PRO A 59 12.73 -9.86 -5.37
CA PRO A 59 12.96 -9.53 -6.77
C PRO A 59 12.64 -8.05 -7.03
N ASP A 60 13.29 -7.45 -8.03
CA ASP A 60 13.04 -6.04 -8.41
C ASP A 60 11.60 -5.83 -8.92
N ARG A 61 11.01 -6.89 -9.49
CA ARG A 61 9.61 -6.94 -9.90
C ARG A 61 9.02 -8.31 -9.57
N PRO A 62 7.71 -8.42 -9.30
CA PRO A 62 7.05 -9.70 -9.15
C PRO A 62 7.10 -10.41 -10.50
N ALA A 63 7.21 -11.72 -10.44
CA ALA A 63 7.08 -12.56 -11.61
C ALA A 63 5.68 -12.35 -12.21
N ARG A 64 5.64 -12.21 -13.54
CA ARG A 64 4.40 -12.00 -14.29
C ARG A 64 4.49 -12.71 -15.63
N GLU A 65 3.54 -13.58 -15.90
CA GLU A 65 3.52 -14.34 -17.16
C GLU A 65 2.99 -13.46 -18.29
N SER A 66 3.83 -13.17 -19.30
CA SER A 66 3.47 -12.28 -20.41
C SER A 66 2.38 -12.84 -21.33
N THR A 67 2.14 -14.15 -21.28
CA THR A 67 1.03 -14.83 -21.97
C THR A 67 -0.32 -14.54 -21.28
N LYS A 68 -0.32 -14.18 -19.99
CA LYS A 68 -1.53 -13.91 -19.19
C LYS A 68 -1.93 -12.44 -19.23
N VAL A 69 -0.96 -11.53 -19.26
CA VAL A 69 -1.23 -10.11 -19.48
C VAL A 69 -0.03 -9.43 -20.13
N LYS A 70 -0.31 -8.62 -21.16
CA LYS A 70 0.73 -7.83 -21.83
C LYS A 70 0.79 -6.42 -21.23
N LEU A 71 1.91 -6.12 -20.59
CA LEU A 71 2.19 -4.78 -20.07
C LEU A 71 2.70 -3.85 -21.18
N VAL A 72 2.21 -2.61 -21.17
CA VAL A 72 2.63 -1.53 -22.05
C VAL A 72 2.81 -0.24 -21.24
N PRO A 73 3.60 0.73 -21.74
CA PRO A 73 3.65 2.07 -21.15
C PRO A 73 2.26 2.70 -20.99
N ALA A 74 2.08 3.53 -19.96
CA ALA A 74 0.78 4.10 -19.60
C ALA A 74 0.10 4.89 -20.74
N ASP A 75 0.86 5.61 -21.56
CA ASP A 75 0.37 6.34 -22.74
C ASP A 75 -0.14 5.43 -23.87
N LYS A 76 0.22 4.15 -23.83
CA LYS A 76 -0.19 3.11 -24.78
C LYS A 76 -1.26 2.17 -24.22
N ALA A 77 -1.69 2.37 -22.98
CA ALA A 77 -2.74 1.55 -22.37
C ALA A 77 -4.11 1.80 -23.04
N PRO A 78 -5.01 0.80 -23.07
CA PRO A 78 -6.32 0.95 -23.67
C PRO A 78 -7.16 2.02 -22.96
N LYS A 79 -7.92 2.80 -23.73
CA LYS A 79 -8.86 3.76 -23.17
C LYS A 79 -10.08 3.03 -22.59
N ARG A 80 -10.26 3.12 -21.27
CA ARG A 80 -11.34 2.46 -20.52
C ARG A 80 -12.75 3.00 -20.87
N GLY A 81 -12.85 4.23 -21.39
CA GLY A 81 -14.12 4.89 -21.73
C GLY A 81 -14.95 5.29 -20.50
N LYS A 82 -16.28 5.40 -20.65
CA LYS A 82 -17.22 5.82 -19.59
C LYS A 82 -18.30 4.77 -19.26
N GLY A 83 -18.21 3.55 -19.80
CA GLY A 83 -19.14 2.44 -19.53
C GLY A 83 -20.34 2.34 -20.46
N GLY A 84 -20.52 3.25 -21.42
CA GLY A 84 -21.70 3.27 -22.30
C GLY A 84 -21.83 2.09 -23.26
N SER A 85 -20.70 1.54 -23.73
CA SER A 85 -20.67 0.34 -24.57
C SER A 85 -20.18 -0.88 -23.79
N LEU A 86 -20.52 -2.09 -24.25
CA LEU A 86 -20.00 -3.33 -23.68
C LEU A 86 -18.47 -3.36 -23.65
N ALA A 87 -17.83 -2.98 -24.76
CA ALA A 87 -16.37 -2.89 -24.84
C ALA A 87 -15.77 -1.92 -23.80
N SER A 88 -16.45 -0.81 -23.51
CA SER A 88 -16.00 0.11 -22.46
C SER A 88 -16.14 -0.50 -21.05
N ARG A 89 -17.23 -1.23 -20.78
CA ARG A 89 -17.40 -1.93 -19.49
C ARG A 89 -16.37 -3.05 -19.31
N GLN A 90 -16.12 -3.84 -20.35
CA GLN A 90 -15.06 -4.86 -20.38
C GLN A 90 -13.68 -4.24 -20.12
N ALA A 91 -13.38 -3.09 -20.74
CA ALA A 91 -12.11 -2.39 -20.52
C ALA A 91 -11.97 -1.81 -19.11
N MET A 92 -13.07 -1.34 -18.50
CA MET A 92 -13.08 -0.90 -17.11
C MET A 92 -12.85 -2.07 -16.14
N LEU A 93 -13.57 -3.17 -16.31
CA LEU A 93 -13.43 -4.38 -15.49
C LEU A 93 -12.03 -4.99 -15.65
N HIS A 94 -11.52 -5.14 -16.86
CA HIS A 94 -10.17 -5.66 -17.11
C HIS A 94 -9.09 -4.84 -16.41
N ALA A 95 -9.23 -3.50 -16.42
CA ALA A 95 -8.31 -2.64 -15.71
C ALA A 95 -8.39 -2.81 -14.19
N LEU A 96 -9.58 -3.02 -13.62
CA LEU A 96 -9.76 -3.30 -12.19
C LEU A 96 -9.13 -4.66 -11.83
N VAL A 97 -9.38 -5.70 -12.60
CA VAL A 97 -8.73 -7.03 -12.43
C VAL A 97 -7.20 -6.89 -12.40
N HIS A 98 -6.63 -6.08 -13.30
CA HIS A 98 -5.19 -5.83 -13.29
C HIS A 98 -4.71 -5.10 -12.04
N ILE A 99 -5.47 -4.11 -11.58
CA ILE A 99 -5.15 -3.33 -10.38
C ILE A 99 -5.10 -4.26 -9.16
N GLU A 100 -6.14 -5.08 -8.93
CA GLU A 100 -6.16 -5.95 -7.75
C GLU A 100 -5.06 -7.01 -7.82
N ASN A 101 -4.77 -7.53 -9.02
CA ASN A 101 -3.66 -8.47 -9.18
C ASN A 101 -2.30 -7.84 -8.84
N SER A 102 -2.12 -6.55 -9.13
CA SER A 102 -0.93 -5.79 -8.73
C SER A 102 -0.96 -5.41 -7.24
N ALA A 103 -2.14 -5.22 -6.64
CA ALA A 103 -2.29 -4.95 -5.21
C ALA A 103 -1.90 -6.18 -4.35
N ILE A 104 -2.20 -7.41 -4.80
CA ILE A 104 -1.65 -8.64 -4.22
C ILE A 104 -0.11 -8.57 -4.17
N ASP A 105 0.52 -8.14 -5.26
CA ASP A 105 1.99 -8.01 -5.30
C ASP A 105 2.50 -6.95 -4.31
N LEU A 106 1.84 -5.80 -4.21
CA LEU A 106 2.22 -4.72 -3.28
C LEU A 106 2.12 -5.16 -1.81
N ALA A 107 1.04 -5.85 -1.45
CA ALA A 107 0.82 -6.34 -0.09
C ALA A 107 1.88 -7.38 0.34
N TRP A 108 2.35 -8.21 -0.59
CA TRP A 108 3.46 -9.13 -0.32
C TRP A 108 4.84 -8.46 -0.42
N ASP A 109 5.03 -7.49 -1.31
CA ASP A 109 6.31 -6.76 -1.46
C ASP A 109 6.70 -6.04 -0.19
N ILE A 110 5.75 -5.35 0.46
CA ILE A 110 6.07 -4.61 1.68
C ILE A 110 6.55 -5.55 2.81
N ILE A 111 5.96 -6.75 2.92
CA ILE A 111 6.40 -7.79 3.85
C ILE A 111 7.78 -8.30 3.45
N ALA A 112 7.95 -8.74 2.21
CA ALA A 112 9.19 -9.35 1.74
C ALA A 112 10.39 -8.41 1.84
N ARG A 113 10.17 -7.13 1.53
CA ARG A 113 11.22 -6.12 1.36
C ARG A 113 11.64 -5.44 2.65
N PHE A 114 10.71 -5.24 3.57
CA PHE A 114 10.98 -4.47 4.79
C PHE A 114 10.83 -5.29 6.08
N GLY A 115 10.20 -6.47 6.02
CA GLY A 115 9.92 -7.30 7.21
C GLY A 115 11.14 -7.84 7.94
N LEU A 116 12.34 -7.80 7.33
CA LEU A 116 13.57 -8.26 7.97
C LEU A 116 14.39 -7.13 8.61
N ASP A 117 14.08 -5.87 8.33
CA ASP A 117 14.87 -4.75 8.85
C ASP A 117 14.47 -4.45 10.30
N PRO A 118 15.33 -4.77 11.28
CA PRO A 118 15.00 -4.59 12.70
C PRO A 118 14.90 -3.11 13.08
N SER A 119 15.40 -2.19 12.25
CA SER A 119 15.33 -0.75 12.52
C SER A 119 13.88 -0.25 12.55
N TYR A 120 12.99 -0.88 11.78
CA TYR A 120 11.56 -0.53 11.75
C TYR A 120 10.75 -1.11 12.92
N GLN A 121 11.32 -2.05 13.70
CA GLN A 121 10.70 -2.65 14.89
C GLN A 121 9.25 -3.13 14.66
N LEU A 122 9.01 -3.77 13.51
CA LEU A 122 7.68 -4.17 13.07
C LEU A 122 7.12 -5.30 13.93
N PRO A 123 5.98 -5.08 14.63
CA PRO A 123 5.36 -6.11 15.45
C PRO A 123 4.47 -7.02 14.59
N ARG A 124 3.87 -8.05 15.20
CA ARG A 124 3.06 -9.06 14.48
C ARG A 124 1.92 -8.45 13.68
N GLU A 125 1.31 -7.41 14.22
CA GLU A 125 0.15 -6.74 13.65
C GLU A 125 0.46 -6.10 12.29
N PHE A 126 1.72 -5.74 12.02
CA PHE A 126 2.13 -5.26 10.69
C PHE A 126 1.91 -6.34 9.65
N TYR A 127 2.36 -7.56 9.96
CA TYR A 127 2.19 -8.71 9.09
C TYR A 127 0.72 -9.12 9.01
N ASP A 128 -0.02 -9.08 10.12
CA ASP A 128 -1.46 -9.38 10.10
C ASP A 128 -2.24 -8.45 9.17
N ASP A 129 -1.97 -7.14 9.23
CA ASP A 129 -2.63 -6.14 8.39
C ASP A 129 -2.36 -6.42 6.90
N PHE A 130 -1.09 -6.60 6.50
CA PHE A 130 -0.74 -6.81 5.09
C PHE A 130 -1.07 -8.22 4.57
N VAL A 131 -1.11 -9.24 5.42
CA VAL A 131 -1.67 -10.56 5.07
C VAL A 131 -3.18 -10.46 4.83
N THR A 132 -3.89 -9.63 5.62
CA THR A 132 -5.33 -9.38 5.42
C THR A 132 -5.57 -8.64 4.11
N VAL A 133 -4.82 -7.55 3.84
CA VAL A 133 -4.88 -6.85 2.55
C VAL A 133 -4.62 -7.82 1.40
N ALA A 134 -3.55 -8.62 1.45
CA ALA A 134 -3.26 -9.60 0.40
C ALA A 134 -4.40 -10.60 0.17
N ALA A 135 -5.09 -11.03 1.22
CA ALA A 135 -6.24 -11.93 1.14
C ALA A 135 -7.44 -11.25 0.45
N ASP A 136 -7.73 -10.01 0.82
CA ASP A 136 -8.82 -9.21 0.26
C ASP A 136 -8.56 -8.93 -1.23
N GLU A 137 -7.36 -8.51 -1.59
CA GLU A 137 -6.95 -8.28 -2.99
C GLU A 137 -7.04 -9.56 -3.84
N CYS A 138 -6.71 -10.72 -3.27
CA CYS A 138 -6.90 -12.01 -3.95
C CYS A 138 -8.37 -12.29 -4.23
N ARG A 139 -9.24 -12.04 -3.26
CA ARG A 139 -10.68 -12.22 -3.43
C ARG A 139 -11.26 -11.23 -4.43
N HIS A 140 -10.83 -9.97 -4.40
CA HIS A 140 -11.25 -8.94 -5.36
C HIS A 140 -10.85 -9.31 -6.77
N PHE A 141 -9.59 -9.70 -6.98
CA PHE A 141 -9.06 -10.17 -8.27
C PHE A 141 -9.95 -11.29 -8.84
N LEU A 142 -10.20 -12.35 -8.07
CA LEU A 142 -10.99 -13.51 -8.52
C LEU A 142 -12.44 -13.15 -8.82
N LEU A 143 -13.08 -12.31 -8.00
CA LEU A 143 -14.47 -11.89 -8.21
C LEU A 143 -14.62 -10.98 -9.44
N LEU A 144 -13.70 -10.04 -9.64
CA LEU A 144 -13.70 -9.16 -10.80
C LEU A 144 -13.37 -9.92 -12.08
N GLU A 145 -12.48 -10.90 -12.02
CA GLU A 145 -12.18 -11.77 -13.16
C GLU A 145 -13.40 -12.60 -13.56
N GLN A 146 -14.06 -13.24 -12.59
CA GLN A 146 -15.32 -13.95 -12.84
C GLN A 146 -16.39 -13.01 -13.44
N ARG A 147 -16.46 -11.75 -12.96
CA ARG A 147 -17.37 -10.75 -13.52
C ARG A 147 -16.99 -10.38 -14.96
N LEU A 148 -15.70 -10.22 -15.25
CA LEU A 148 -15.17 -9.94 -16.59
C LEU A 148 -15.49 -11.06 -17.59
N GLU A 149 -15.40 -12.31 -17.16
CA GLU A 149 -15.81 -13.49 -17.93
C GLU A 149 -17.31 -13.49 -18.21
N ALA A 150 -18.13 -13.18 -17.20
CA ALA A 150 -19.58 -13.11 -17.35
C ALA A 150 -20.04 -12.07 -18.38
N VAL A 151 -19.27 -11.00 -18.60
CA VAL A 151 -19.54 -10.00 -19.65
C VAL A 151 -18.84 -10.32 -20.99
N GLY A 152 -18.29 -11.53 -21.16
CA GLY A 152 -17.74 -12.03 -22.42
C GLY A 152 -16.32 -11.57 -22.74
N SER A 153 -15.50 -11.30 -21.72
CA SER A 153 -14.06 -10.99 -21.87
C SER A 153 -13.23 -11.90 -20.94
N HIS A 154 -11.94 -11.67 -20.79
CA HIS A 154 -11.05 -12.39 -19.86
C HIS A 154 -9.86 -11.52 -19.48
N TYR A 155 -9.20 -11.84 -18.35
CA TYR A 155 -7.96 -11.16 -17.99
C TYR A 155 -6.87 -11.47 -19.04
N GLY A 156 -6.16 -10.43 -19.48
CA GLY A 156 -5.24 -10.53 -20.62
C GLY A 156 -5.83 -10.23 -22.01
N ALA A 157 -7.16 -10.13 -22.15
CA ALA A 157 -7.79 -9.77 -23.43
C ALA A 157 -7.39 -8.36 -23.93
N LEU A 158 -7.02 -7.48 -23.00
CA LEU A 158 -6.51 -6.15 -23.24
C LEU A 158 -5.11 -6.00 -22.64
N THR A 159 -4.33 -5.04 -23.17
CA THR A 159 -3.06 -4.66 -22.54
C THR A 159 -3.30 -3.87 -21.26
N ALA A 160 -2.34 -3.91 -20.35
CA ALA A 160 -2.37 -3.14 -19.10
C ALA A 160 -1.10 -2.31 -18.94
N HIS A 161 -1.07 -1.39 -17.97
CA HIS A 161 0.12 -0.62 -17.63
C HIS A 161 0.49 -0.84 -16.17
N ASP A 162 1.77 -0.73 -15.86
CA ASP A 162 2.33 -1.14 -14.57
C ASP A 162 2.62 0.06 -13.64
N GLY A 163 1.73 1.06 -13.68
CA GLY A 163 1.98 2.35 -13.03
C GLY A 163 2.12 2.26 -11.51
N LEU A 164 1.36 1.35 -10.89
CA LEU A 164 1.50 1.05 -9.45
C LEU A 164 2.87 0.43 -9.15
N TRP A 165 3.35 -0.51 -9.97
CA TRP A 165 4.67 -1.09 -9.73
C TRP A 165 5.83 -0.14 -10.08
N GLU A 166 5.64 0.78 -11.03
CA GLU A 166 6.62 1.85 -11.29
C GLU A 166 6.80 2.73 -10.05
N SER A 167 5.69 3.14 -9.43
CA SER A 167 5.66 3.89 -8.16
C SER A 167 6.27 3.07 -7.00
N ALA A 168 5.98 1.77 -6.95
CA ALA A 168 6.60 0.83 -6.03
C ALA A 168 8.12 0.75 -6.16
N ALA A 169 8.62 0.71 -7.39
CA ALA A 169 10.06 0.61 -7.64
C ALA A 169 10.80 1.88 -7.19
N GLU A 170 10.18 3.06 -7.37
CA GLU A 170 10.74 4.33 -6.91
C GLU A 170 10.86 4.40 -5.38
N THR A 171 10.01 3.68 -4.63
CA THR A 171 9.99 3.67 -3.16
C THR A 171 10.61 2.42 -2.52
N ALA A 172 11.18 1.50 -3.30
CA ALA A 172 11.71 0.21 -2.84
C ALA A 172 12.83 0.30 -1.79
N HIS A 173 13.43 1.48 -1.61
CA HIS A 173 14.54 1.73 -0.69
C HIS A 173 14.10 2.26 0.69
N SER A 174 12.80 2.51 0.92
CA SER A 174 12.32 3.18 2.13
C SER A 174 10.90 2.74 2.49
N LEU A 175 10.73 2.06 3.64
CA LEU A 175 9.41 1.69 4.15
C LEU A 175 8.50 2.91 4.39
N PRO A 176 8.96 4.04 4.98
CA PRO A 176 8.12 5.24 5.08
C PRO A 176 7.64 5.76 3.73
N ALA A 177 8.50 5.80 2.71
CA ALA A 177 8.12 6.23 1.37
C ALA A 177 7.12 5.27 0.74
N ARG A 178 7.34 3.95 0.90
CA ARG A 178 6.42 2.90 0.46
C ARG A 178 5.03 3.07 1.05
N LEU A 179 4.95 3.24 2.37
CA LEU A 179 3.69 3.44 3.09
C LEU A 179 2.99 4.72 2.63
N ALA A 180 3.71 5.84 2.54
CA ALA A 180 3.14 7.13 2.14
C ALA A 180 2.59 7.11 0.71
N ILE A 181 3.31 6.50 -0.23
CA ILE A 181 2.92 6.53 -1.64
C ILE A 181 1.91 5.43 -1.97
N GLU A 182 2.25 4.16 -1.71
CA GLU A 182 1.37 3.05 -2.08
C GLU A 182 0.20 2.93 -1.11
N HIS A 183 0.48 2.77 0.18
CA HIS A 183 -0.55 2.37 1.15
C HIS A 183 -1.35 3.52 1.79
N CYS A 184 -0.94 4.77 1.57
CA CYS A 184 -1.73 5.95 1.93
C CYS A 184 -2.28 6.63 0.68
N THR A 185 -1.41 7.07 -0.23
CA THR A 185 -1.83 7.94 -1.36
C THR A 185 -2.62 7.17 -2.42
N HIS A 186 -2.14 6.02 -2.88
CA HIS A 186 -2.85 5.24 -3.90
C HIS A 186 -4.09 4.52 -3.34
N GLU A 187 -4.03 3.99 -2.11
CA GLU A 187 -5.21 3.45 -1.43
C GLU A 187 -6.32 4.51 -1.26
N ALA A 188 -5.96 5.70 -0.76
CA ALA A 188 -6.92 6.80 -0.63
C ALA A 188 -7.45 7.25 -2.00
N ARG A 189 -6.66 7.10 -3.07
CA ARG A 189 -7.12 7.36 -4.43
C ARG A 189 -8.17 6.34 -4.87
N GLY A 190 -8.05 5.07 -4.48
CA GLY A 190 -9.09 4.05 -4.64
C GLY A 190 -10.42 4.53 -4.07
N LEU A 191 -10.43 4.95 -2.80
CA LEU A 191 -11.61 5.46 -2.10
C LEU A 191 -12.30 6.64 -2.80
N ASP A 192 -11.53 7.48 -3.50
CA ASP A 192 -12.04 8.62 -4.25
C ASP A 192 -12.70 8.24 -5.58
N VAL A 193 -12.11 7.28 -6.29
CA VAL A 193 -12.49 6.96 -7.67
C VAL A 193 -13.57 5.87 -7.76
N LEU A 194 -13.62 4.96 -6.79
CA LEU A 194 -14.59 3.86 -6.79
C LEU A 194 -16.04 4.35 -6.84
N PRO A 195 -16.49 5.36 -6.07
CA PRO A 195 -17.87 5.85 -6.14
C PRO A 195 -18.29 6.31 -7.55
N GLN A 196 -17.39 6.98 -8.28
CA GLN A 196 -17.67 7.37 -9.66
C GLN A 196 -17.70 6.17 -10.61
N THR A 197 -16.85 5.17 -10.39
CA THR A 197 -16.82 3.93 -11.15
C THR A 197 -18.11 3.12 -10.95
N ILE A 198 -18.56 2.96 -9.70
CA ILE A 198 -19.85 2.36 -9.34
C ILE A 198 -20.99 3.07 -10.04
N HIS A 199 -21.04 4.41 -9.94
CA HIS A 199 -22.07 5.20 -10.61
C HIS A 199 -22.06 4.99 -12.13
N ARG A 200 -20.89 4.91 -12.77
CA ARG A 200 -20.79 4.65 -14.21
C ARG A 200 -21.33 3.28 -14.60
N PHE A 201 -21.00 2.21 -13.87
CA PHE A 201 -21.55 0.88 -14.16
C PHE A 201 -23.08 0.89 -14.02
N ARG A 202 -23.60 1.41 -12.91
CA ARG A 202 -25.04 1.46 -12.64
C ARG A 202 -25.80 2.29 -13.67
N SER A 203 -25.31 3.48 -14.01
CA SER A 203 -25.93 4.37 -15.01
C SER A 203 -25.89 3.82 -16.44
N ASN A 204 -25.03 2.84 -16.73
CA ASN A 204 -24.93 2.20 -18.05
C ASN A 204 -25.48 0.76 -18.06
N GLY A 205 -26.35 0.42 -17.11
CA GLY A 205 -27.12 -0.83 -17.10
C GLY A 205 -26.34 -2.06 -16.63
N ASP A 206 -25.20 -1.88 -15.95
CA ASP A 206 -24.41 -2.96 -15.36
C ASP A 206 -24.49 -2.89 -13.83
N GLY A 207 -25.65 -3.29 -13.29
CA GLY A 207 -25.90 -3.31 -11.85
C GLY A 207 -25.01 -4.31 -11.13
N GLU A 208 -24.76 -5.48 -11.71
CA GLU A 208 -23.94 -6.54 -11.10
C GLU A 208 -22.50 -6.08 -10.83
N SER A 209 -21.85 -5.40 -11.79
CA SER A 209 -20.50 -4.85 -11.57
C SER A 209 -20.51 -3.72 -10.54
N ALA A 210 -21.57 -2.90 -10.52
CA ALA A 210 -21.71 -1.82 -9.56
C ALA A 210 -21.89 -2.35 -8.12
N ASP A 211 -22.69 -3.39 -7.95
CA ASP A 211 -22.98 -3.99 -6.65
C ASP A 211 -21.75 -4.76 -6.12
N LEU A 212 -21.02 -5.48 -6.98
CA LEU A 212 -19.73 -6.09 -6.61
C LEU A 212 -18.75 -5.03 -6.06
N LEU A 213 -18.59 -3.91 -6.77
CA LEU A 213 -17.70 -2.83 -6.35
C LEU A 213 -18.16 -2.15 -5.06
N GLN A 214 -19.47 -1.92 -4.91
CA GLN A 214 -20.03 -1.20 -3.77
C GLN A 214 -20.08 -2.05 -2.49
N ASP A 215 -20.51 -3.30 -2.62
CA ASP A 215 -20.89 -4.11 -1.47
C ASP A 215 -19.77 -5.01 -0.95
N VAL A 216 -18.74 -5.23 -1.77
CA VAL A 216 -17.55 -6.02 -1.45
C VAL A 216 -16.31 -5.12 -1.44
N ILE A 217 -15.81 -4.75 -2.61
CA ILE A 217 -14.48 -4.11 -2.77
C ILE A 217 -14.41 -2.82 -1.95
N TYR A 218 -15.30 -1.86 -2.20
CA TYR A 218 -15.26 -0.54 -1.57
C TYR A 218 -15.31 -0.56 -0.04
N LYS A 219 -15.94 -1.57 0.58
CA LYS A 219 -16.00 -1.69 2.04
C LYS A 219 -14.65 -2.08 2.64
N GLU A 220 -13.85 -2.84 1.90
CA GLU A 220 -12.58 -3.41 2.35
C GLU A 220 -11.41 -2.44 2.08
N GLU A 221 -11.52 -1.62 1.02
CA GLU A 221 -10.57 -0.54 0.71
C GLU A 221 -10.33 0.45 1.87
N VAL A 222 -11.33 0.67 2.73
CA VAL A 222 -11.19 1.58 3.88
C VAL A 222 -10.17 1.02 4.87
N SER A 223 -10.21 -0.29 5.14
CA SER A 223 -9.21 -0.95 5.99
C SER A 223 -7.82 -0.98 5.36
N HIS A 224 -7.72 -1.09 4.03
CA HIS A 224 -6.43 -1.08 3.33
C HIS A 224 -5.73 0.27 3.52
N CYS A 225 -6.44 1.37 3.26
CA CYS A 225 -5.93 2.72 3.51
C CYS A 225 -5.59 2.94 5.01
N ALA A 226 -6.43 2.43 5.92
CA ALA A 226 -6.19 2.55 7.35
C ALA A 226 -4.89 1.85 7.79
N ALA A 227 -4.54 0.70 7.20
CA ALA A 227 -3.29 0.00 7.47
C ALA A 227 -2.07 0.88 7.11
N GLY A 228 -2.06 1.51 5.94
CA GLY A 228 -0.98 2.42 5.54
C GLY A 228 -0.80 3.58 6.52
N VAL A 229 -1.89 4.23 6.90
CA VAL A 229 -1.89 5.35 7.85
C VAL A 229 -1.40 4.92 9.23
N ARG A 230 -1.86 3.75 9.71
CA ARG A 230 -1.45 3.18 11.00
C ARG A 230 0.05 2.95 11.05
N TRP A 231 0.63 2.33 10.02
CA TRP A 231 2.04 2.00 10.02
C TRP A 231 2.95 3.21 9.81
N LEU A 232 2.50 4.23 9.08
CA LEU A 232 3.23 5.49 9.00
C LEU A 232 3.23 6.24 10.34
N LYS A 233 2.09 6.25 11.05
CA LYS A 233 1.98 6.75 12.44
C LYS A 233 2.89 6.00 13.40
N HIS A 234 2.94 4.67 13.28
CA HIS A 234 3.84 3.83 14.08
C HIS A 234 5.31 4.22 13.89
N LEU A 235 5.77 4.36 12.64
CA LEU A 235 7.16 4.73 12.35
C LEU A 235 7.50 6.14 12.85
N HIS A 236 6.58 7.10 12.71
CA HIS A 236 6.80 8.46 13.23
C HIS A 236 6.91 8.48 14.76
N ALA A 237 5.99 7.79 15.45
CA ALA A 237 6.04 7.66 16.90
C ALA A 237 7.34 6.99 17.38
N LEU A 238 7.76 5.91 16.68
CA LEU A 238 9.01 5.21 16.94
C LEU A 238 10.22 6.14 16.80
N ALA A 239 10.29 6.92 15.71
CA ALA A 239 11.34 7.89 15.49
C ALA A 239 11.37 8.96 16.58
N CYS A 240 10.20 9.44 17.03
CA CYS A 240 10.08 10.45 18.10
C CYS A 240 10.36 9.91 19.53
N GLY A 241 10.73 8.62 19.68
CA GLY A 241 10.93 8.01 20.99
C GLY A 241 9.65 7.88 21.81
N MET A 242 8.49 7.99 21.18
CA MET A 242 7.19 7.74 21.78
C MET A 242 6.97 6.23 21.74
N GLY A 243 7.32 5.54 22.83
CA GLY A 243 7.16 4.08 22.96
C GLY A 243 5.74 3.60 22.60
N GLN A 244 5.61 2.31 22.25
CA GLN A 244 4.40 1.64 21.72
C GLN A 244 3.08 2.06 22.43
N GLN A 245 2.47 3.16 22.00
CA GLN A 245 1.16 3.63 22.48
C GLN A 245 0.05 3.37 21.44
N ALA A 246 0.39 2.93 20.23
CA ALA A 246 -0.56 2.84 19.11
C ALA A 246 -1.29 1.50 18.96
N GLY A 247 -1.07 0.51 19.84
CA GLY A 247 -1.70 -0.83 19.73
C GLY A 247 -3.04 -1.02 20.47
N ALA A 248 -3.43 -0.11 21.36
CA ALA A 248 -4.43 -0.43 22.38
C ALA A 248 -5.91 -0.19 21.99
N HIS A 249 -6.24 0.32 20.81
CA HIS A 249 -7.61 0.77 20.50
C HIS A 249 -8.43 -0.02 19.47
N ALA A 250 -8.00 -1.22 19.06
CA ALA A 250 -8.80 -2.07 18.15
C ALA A 250 -8.98 -3.54 18.59
N ALA A 251 -8.58 -3.94 19.80
CA ALA A 251 -8.72 -5.33 20.29
C ALA A 251 -10.09 -5.64 20.94
N ALA A 252 -11.20 -5.12 20.40
CA ALA A 252 -12.55 -5.45 20.89
C ALA A 252 -13.14 -6.72 20.24
N GLY A 253 -12.41 -7.38 19.32
CA GLY A 253 -12.92 -8.51 18.53
C GLY A 253 -12.29 -9.89 18.78
N GLU A 254 -11.26 -10.01 19.62
CA GLU A 254 -10.53 -11.30 19.73
C GLU A 254 -11.23 -12.35 20.60
N ALA A 255 -11.29 -13.57 20.06
CA ALA A 255 -11.90 -14.73 20.71
C ALA A 255 -11.14 -15.12 22.00
N PRO A 256 -11.83 -15.55 23.08
CA PRO A 256 -11.23 -15.83 24.38
C PRO A 256 -10.05 -16.83 24.35
N ALA A 257 -10.04 -17.73 23.38
CA ALA A 257 -9.00 -18.75 23.23
C ALA A 257 -7.64 -18.19 22.78
N GLN A 258 -7.63 -17.13 21.96
CA GLN A 258 -6.41 -16.51 21.46
C GLN A 258 -5.71 -15.71 22.57
N ARG A 259 -6.49 -15.00 23.40
CA ARG A 259 -5.99 -14.34 24.62
C ARG A 259 -5.35 -15.29 25.61
N GLN A 260 -5.93 -16.49 25.80
CA GLN A 260 -5.35 -17.49 26.69
C GLN A 260 -4.04 -18.08 26.15
N ALA A 261 -3.95 -18.32 24.83
CA ALA A 261 -2.72 -18.82 24.22
C ALA A 261 -1.57 -17.79 24.29
N GLN A 262 -1.88 -16.50 24.05
CA GLN A 262 -0.93 -15.39 24.17
C GLN A 262 -0.41 -15.25 25.61
N GLN A 263 -1.32 -15.24 26.60
CA GLN A 263 -0.96 -15.12 28.02
C GLN A 263 -0.15 -16.32 28.54
N GLN A 264 -0.38 -17.52 28.01
CA GLN A 264 0.40 -18.71 28.36
C GLN A 264 1.81 -18.69 27.75
N LEU A 265 1.98 -18.10 26.56
CA LEU A 265 3.29 -17.91 25.92
C LEU A 265 4.11 -16.82 26.63
N GLU A 266 3.47 -15.72 27.04
CA GLU A 266 4.10 -14.63 27.80
C GLU A 266 4.50 -15.06 29.21
N ALA A 267 3.68 -15.89 29.88
CA ALA A 267 3.99 -16.43 31.20
C ALA A 267 5.12 -17.49 31.19
N ALA A 268 5.43 -18.07 30.04
CA ALA A 268 6.52 -19.04 29.87
C ALA A 268 7.88 -18.39 29.55
N ALA A 269 7.91 -17.07 29.31
CA ALA A 269 9.15 -16.33 29.12
C ALA A 269 9.69 -15.86 30.49
N GLU A 270 10.83 -16.41 30.93
CA GLU A 270 11.50 -15.94 32.14
C GLU A 270 11.96 -14.48 31.98
N PRO A 271 11.79 -13.62 33.00
CA PRO A 271 12.28 -12.25 32.95
C PRO A 271 13.81 -12.25 33.02
N GLN A 272 14.47 -12.11 31.87
CA GLN A 272 15.89 -11.78 31.84
C GLN A 272 16.07 -10.36 32.37
N GLN A 273 16.62 -10.25 33.59
CA GLN A 273 17.15 -8.99 34.11
C GLN A 273 18.31 -8.54 33.23
N GLN A 274 18.02 -7.61 32.32
CA GLN A 274 18.99 -6.94 31.50
C GLN A 274 19.67 -5.88 32.37
N GLY A 275 20.88 -6.20 32.83
CA GLY A 275 21.71 -5.26 33.59
C GLY A 275 21.98 -4.00 32.76
N ASP A 276 21.87 -2.84 33.42
CA ASP A 276 22.27 -1.53 32.91
C ASP A 276 23.69 -1.60 32.31
N LYS A 277 23.74 -1.78 30.99
CA LYS A 277 24.93 -1.48 30.20
C LYS A 277 24.75 -0.08 29.65
N ALA A 278 25.67 0.78 30.04
CA ALA A 278 25.86 2.16 29.59
C ALA A 278 25.25 2.42 28.21
N ALA A 279 24.27 3.33 28.16
CA ALA A 279 23.72 3.89 26.95
C ALA A 279 24.83 4.61 26.16
N GLY A 280 25.53 3.88 25.31
CA GLY A 280 26.18 4.49 24.16
C GLY A 280 25.07 5.03 23.27
N GLU A 281 25.19 6.28 22.82
CA GLU A 281 24.29 6.89 21.84
C GLU A 281 24.15 5.95 20.64
N GLN A 282 23.08 5.14 20.60
CA GLN A 282 22.74 4.37 19.41
C GLN A 282 22.25 5.38 18.39
N GLN A 283 23.08 5.62 17.38
CA GLN A 283 22.72 6.50 16.28
C GLN A 283 21.45 5.98 15.61
N LEU A 284 20.47 6.86 15.47
CA LEU A 284 19.19 6.51 14.86
C LEU A 284 19.40 6.15 13.39
N PRO A 285 18.60 5.22 12.84
CA PRO A 285 18.63 4.97 11.40
C PRO A 285 18.23 6.26 10.65
N ALA A 286 18.79 6.46 9.45
CA ALA A 286 18.62 7.70 8.67
C ALA A 286 17.15 8.08 8.44
N TRP A 287 16.26 7.08 8.27
CA TRP A 287 14.82 7.34 8.11
C TRP A 287 14.19 7.94 9.37
N ALA A 288 14.66 7.56 10.57
CA ALA A 288 14.16 8.06 11.84
C ALA A 288 14.71 9.45 12.14
N GLU A 289 15.99 9.72 11.83
CA GLU A 289 16.56 11.08 11.89
C GLU A 289 15.79 12.06 11.00
N GLU A 290 15.38 11.61 9.80
CA GLU A 290 14.54 12.42 8.91
C GLU A 290 13.14 12.66 9.50
N ALA A 291 12.48 11.62 10.01
CA ALA A 291 11.15 11.71 10.59
C ALA A 291 11.09 12.69 11.77
N GLN A 292 12.11 12.71 12.63
CA GLN A 292 12.20 13.61 13.79
C GLN A 292 12.22 15.10 13.45
N LYS A 293 12.54 15.47 12.20
CA LYS A 293 12.50 16.86 11.74
C LYS A 293 11.07 17.41 11.67
N TYR A 294 10.08 16.53 11.67
CA TYR A 294 8.68 16.87 11.48
C TYR A 294 7.90 16.69 12.80
N PRO A 295 7.35 17.78 13.38
CA PRO A 295 6.56 17.74 14.61
C PRO A 295 5.35 16.80 14.56
N THR A 296 4.76 16.61 13.38
CA THR A 296 3.58 15.76 13.15
C THR A 296 3.85 14.73 12.06
N VAL A 297 3.12 13.61 12.11
CA VAL A 297 3.20 12.58 11.08
C VAL A 297 2.66 13.09 9.74
N GLU A 298 1.68 14.00 9.77
CA GLU A 298 1.11 14.64 8.58
C GLU A 298 2.17 15.47 7.83
N GLU A 299 2.96 16.27 8.55
CA GLU A 299 4.05 17.04 7.95
C GLU A 299 5.15 16.15 7.37
N TRP A 300 5.45 15.04 8.04
CA TRP A 300 6.38 14.03 7.52
C TRP A 300 5.80 13.33 6.27
N PHE A 301 4.52 12.99 6.29
CA PHE A 301 3.82 12.46 5.12
C PHE A 301 3.89 13.44 3.95
N HIS A 302 3.68 14.74 4.19
CA HIS A 302 3.80 15.74 3.13
C HIS A 302 5.20 15.79 2.52
N SER A 303 6.26 15.62 3.31
CA SER A 303 7.63 15.59 2.78
C SER A 303 7.88 14.34 1.94
N LEU A 304 7.42 13.17 2.40
CA LEU A 304 7.50 11.91 1.67
C LEU A 304 6.74 11.98 0.33
N VAL A 305 5.51 12.52 0.32
CA VAL A 305 4.74 12.68 -0.92
C VAL A 305 5.41 13.65 -1.87
N ARG A 306 5.91 14.80 -1.41
CA ARG A 306 6.62 15.76 -2.28
C ARG A 306 7.90 15.16 -2.88
N ALA A 307 8.59 14.28 -2.14
CA ALA A 307 9.82 13.65 -2.61
C ALA A 307 9.57 12.52 -3.61
N HIS A 308 8.47 11.78 -3.47
CA HIS A 308 8.27 10.51 -4.17
C HIS A 308 7.02 10.43 -5.05
N PHE A 309 6.11 11.42 -5.01
CA PHE A 309 4.92 11.46 -5.86
C PHE A 309 5.01 12.60 -6.87
N ARG A 310 4.74 12.29 -8.14
CA ARG A 310 4.84 13.28 -9.22
C ARG A 310 3.55 14.07 -9.38
N GLY A 311 3.62 15.37 -9.06
CA GLY A 311 2.53 16.32 -9.22
C GLY A 311 1.56 16.32 -8.04
N PRO A 312 0.49 17.13 -8.12
CA PRO A 312 -0.41 17.30 -6.99
C PRO A 312 -1.41 16.16 -6.82
N LEU A 313 -1.91 16.01 -5.59
CA LEU A 313 -3.09 15.20 -5.30
C LEU A 313 -4.33 15.89 -5.89
N LYS A 314 -5.17 15.12 -6.59
CA LYS A 314 -6.29 15.67 -7.37
C LYS A 314 -7.64 15.21 -6.83
N PRO A 315 -8.65 16.10 -6.78
CA PRO A 315 -10.01 15.70 -6.43
C PRO A 315 -10.60 14.72 -7.48
N PRO A 316 -11.75 14.08 -7.18
CA PRO A 316 -12.52 14.19 -5.93
C PRO A 316 -11.75 13.65 -4.73
N PHE A 317 -12.04 14.15 -3.54
CA PHE A 317 -11.58 13.57 -2.28
C PHE A 317 -12.79 13.04 -1.52
N ASN A 318 -12.82 11.75 -1.25
CA ASN A 318 -13.88 11.13 -0.47
C ASN A 318 -13.61 11.34 1.03
N GLY A 319 -13.97 12.51 1.54
CA GLY A 319 -13.66 12.92 2.91
C GLY A 319 -14.21 11.96 3.97
N GLU A 320 -15.39 11.39 3.77
CA GLU A 320 -15.99 10.43 4.70
C GLU A 320 -15.17 9.13 4.78
N ALA A 321 -14.88 8.51 3.63
CA ALA A 321 -14.13 7.26 3.59
C ALA A 321 -12.68 7.44 4.04
N ARG A 322 -12.02 8.52 3.62
CA ARG A 322 -10.66 8.86 4.07
C ARG A 322 -10.62 9.11 5.58
N ALA A 323 -11.60 9.82 6.14
CA ALA A 323 -11.69 10.00 7.60
C ALA A 323 -11.92 8.67 8.34
N ALA A 324 -12.72 7.75 7.79
CA ALA A 324 -12.89 6.41 8.35
C ALA A 324 -11.59 5.59 8.37
N ALA A 325 -10.69 5.83 7.41
CA ALA A 325 -9.32 5.28 7.40
C ALA A 325 -8.33 6.04 8.32
N GLY A 326 -8.77 7.07 9.04
CA GLY A 326 -7.90 7.92 9.85
C GLY A 326 -7.01 8.86 9.03
N PHE A 327 -7.36 9.10 7.77
CA PHE A 327 -6.66 9.94 6.79
C PHE A 327 -7.42 11.25 6.58
N GLY A 328 -7.41 12.13 7.58
CA GLY A 328 -8.16 13.37 7.57
C GLY A 328 -7.67 14.41 6.54
N PRO A 329 -8.43 15.50 6.33
CA PRO A 329 -8.08 16.56 5.37
C PRO A 329 -6.68 17.16 5.54
N GLU A 330 -6.16 17.20 6.76
CA GLU A 330 -4.80 17.63 7.11
C GLU A 330 -3.71 16.83 6.41
N TRP A 331 -3.97 15.58 6.04
CA TRP A 331 -3.02 14.72 5.33
C TRP A 331 -2.85 15.15 3.87
N TYR A 332 -3.94 15.50 3.18
CA TYR A 332 -3.93 15.56 1.71
C TYR A 332 -4.32 16.91 1.11
N LEU A 333 -5.08 17.76 1.80
CA LEU A 333 -5.43 19.08 1.27
C LEU A 333 -4.18 19.97 1.05
N PRO A 334 -3.15 19.98 1.92
CA PRO A 334 -1.91 20.72 1.69
C PRO A 334 -1.10 20.26 0.48
N LEU A 335 -1.42 19.07 -0.06
CA LEU A 335 -0.78 18.47 -1.23
C LEU A 335 -1.68 18.53 -2.47
N SER A 336 -2.82 19.22 -2.39
CA SER A 336 -3.75 19.35 -3.50
C SER A 336 -3.24 20.32 -4.56
N ALA A 337 -3.75 20.19 -5.79
CA ALA A 337 -3.33 21.04 -6.91
C ALA A 337 -3.46 22.53 -6.61
N GLU A 338 -4.57 22.95 -6.01
CA GLU A 338 -4.81 24.34 -5.65
C GLU A 338 -3.73 24.92 -4.72
N VAL A 339 -3.22 24.10 -3.80
CA VAL A 339 -2.21 24.52 -2.82
C VAL A 339 -0.79 24.43 -3.39
N MET A 340 -0.48 23.34 -4.11
CA MET A 340 0.85 23.16 -4.70
C MET A 340 1.12 24.17 -5.82
N ASP A 341 0.13 24.40 -6.70
CA ASP A 341 0.26 25.37 -7.78
C ASP A 341 0.41 26.80 -7.21
N ALA A 342 -0.30 27.12 -6.12
CA ALA A 342 -0.15 28.40 -5.42
C ALA A 342 1.22 28.55 -4.74
N ALA A 343 1.76 27.49 -4.15
CA ALA A 343 3.09 27.50 -3.55
C ALA A 343 4.20 27.65 -4.60
N GLU A 344 4.08 26.96 -5.74
CA GLU A 344 4.99 27.12 -6.88
C GLU A 344 4.93 28.54 -7.46
N ALA A 345 3.73 29.10 -7.63
CA ALA A 345 3.55 30.47 -8.08
C ALA A 345 4.15 31.50 -7.09
N ALA A 346 4.03 31.26 -5.79
CA ALA A 346 4.63 32.09 -4.74
C ALA A 346 6.16 31.98 -4.71
N ALA A 347 6.73 30.79 -4.91
CA ALA A 347 8.17 30.57 -4.98
C ALA A 347 8.80 31.15 -6.26
N ALA A 348 8.04 31.19 -7.36
CA ALA A 348 8.45 31.80 -8.63
C ALA A 348 8.26 33.33 -8.66
N ALA A 349 7.55 33.91 -7.68
CA ALA A 349 7.34 35.35 -7.62
C ALA A 349 8.67 36.06 -7.31
N PRO A 350 9.04 37.12 -8.06
CA PRO A 350 10.27 37.86 -7.78
C PRO A 350 10.20 38.45 -6.37
N THR A 351 11.28 38.26 -5.61
CA THR A 351 11.39 38.87 -4.28
C THR A 351 11.31 40.40 -4.40
N ALA A 352 10.83 41.09 -3.36
CA ALA A 352 10.76 42.55 -3.36
C ALA A 352 12.11 43.21 -3.71
N ALA A 353 13.22 42.55 -3.37
CA ALA A 353 14.58 42.96 -3.75
C ALA A 353 14.87 42.81 -5.26
N GLN A 354 14.42 41.71 -5.89
CA GLN A 354 14.57 41.48 -7.33
C GLN A 354 13.65 42.38 -8.16
N ALA A 355 12.43 42.65 -7.67
CA ALA A 355 11.50 43.60 -8.31
C ALA A 355 12.02 45.05 -8.25
N ALA A 356 12.64 45.46 -7.14
CA ALA A 356 13.27 46.77 -7.00
C ALA A 356 14.50 46.94 -7.90
N ALA A 357 15.31 45.88 -8.06
CA ALA A 357 16.46 45.88 -8.97
C ALA A 357 16.05 46.00 -10.46
N ALA A 358 14.95 45.35 -10.85
CA ALA A 358 14.42 45.44 -12.22
C ALA A 358 13.84 46.85 -12.52
N ALA A 359 13.21 47.50 -11.55
CA ALA A 359 12.69 48.86 -11.69
C ALA A 359 13.79 49.95 -11.73
N GLY A 360 14.95 49.70 -11.10
CA GLY A 360 16.10 50.60 -11.13
C GLY A 360 16.87 50.59 -12.46
N ALA A 361 16.81 49.49 -13.21
CA ALA A 361 17.54 49.32 -14.47
C ALA A 361 16.84 49.96 -15.69
N SER A 362 15.54 50.27 -15.60
CA SER A 362 14.77 50.91 -16.68
C SER A 362 14.81 52.44 -16.66
N GLY A 363 15.52 53.05 -15.70
CA GLY A 363 15.57 54.51 -15.48
C GLY A 363 16.76 55.25 -16.10
N SER A 364 17.66 54.57 -16.82
CA SER A 364 18.77 55.21 -17.53
C SER A 364 18.78 54.86 -19.02
N ALA A 365 17.99 55.59 -19.80
CA ALA A 365 18.17 55.73 -21.24
C ALA A 365 17.81 57.16 -21.64
#